data_AF-A0A1Z8AVR8-F1
#
_entry.id   AF-A0A1Z8AVR8-F1
#
_cell.length_a   1.000
_cell.length_b   1.000
_cell.length_c   1.000
_cell.angle_alpha   90.00
_cell.angle_beta   90.00
_cell.angle_gamma   90.00
#
_symmetry.space_group_name_H-M   'P 1'
#
loop_
_entity.id
_entity.type
_entity.pdbx_description
1 polymer ?
#
loop_
_entity_poly.entity_id
_entity_poly.type
_entity_poly.pdbx_seq_one_letter_code
_entity_poly.pdbx_strand_id
1 'polypeptide(L)'
;MKRFLIISFLVLFAACSNVEKAPKPEQLLSKEEMAIILSDLYIIEGAISSNRSSYIETGVQPSSYIYDKYDIDSVVFKENLNYYNDRVEDYLFIMDKIQDDLKSLQDSVKVRQERIDKEKVTDPKNTSKKTQKPSKKK
;
A
#
# COMPACT_ATOMS: atom_id res chain seq x y z
N MET A 1 -1.52 -44.25 -21.32
CA MET A 1 -2.20 -43.60 -20.18
C MET A 1 -1.52 -43.86 -18.84
N LYS A 2 -1.30 -45.13 -18.41
CA LYS A 2 -0.61 -45.45 -17.14
C LYS A 2 0.79 -44.82 -16.97
N ARG A 3 1.61 -44.80 -18.02
CA ARG A 3 2.95 -44.17 -18.00
C ARG A 3 2.91 -42.65 -17.80
N PHE A 4 1.87 -41.99 -18.33
CA PHE A 4 1.67 -40.55 -18.20
C PHE A 4 1.26 -40.19 -16.77
N LEU A 5 0.42 -41.02 -16.14
CA LEU A 5 0.07 -40.88 -14.72
C LEU A 5 1.29 -41.03 -13.81
N ILE A 6 2.19 -41.98 -14.10
CA ILE A 6 3.42 -42.19 -13.32
C ILE A 6 4.36 -40.97 -13.45
N ILE A 7 4.54 -40.44 -14.67
CA ILE A 7 5.36 -39.24 -14.89
C ILE A 7 4.74 -38.02 -14.18
N SER A 8 3.42 -37.85 -14.27
CA SER A 8 2.70 -36.78 -13.56
C SER A 8 2.86 -36.88 -12.04
N PHE A 9 2.84 -38.09 -11.49
CA PHE A 9 3.04 -38.31 -10.05
C PHE A 9 4.48 -37.98 -9.63
N LEU A 10 5.46 -38.34 -10.45
CA LEU A 10 6.88 -38.09 -10.17
C LEU A 10 7.22 -36.59 -10.23
N VAL A 11 6.62 -35.83 -11.16
CA VAL A 11 6.71 -34.36 -11.20
C VAL A 11 6.06 -33.72 -9.97
N LEU A 12 4.95 -34.28 -9.48
CA LEU A 12 4.27 -33.80 -8.27
C LEU A 12 5.16 -33.95 -7.02
N PHE A 13 5.88 -35.08 -6.89
CA PHE A 13 6.82 -35.29 -5.78
C PHE A 13 8.09 -34.43 -5.89
N ALA A 14 8.52 -34.09 -7.10
CA ALA A 14 9.65 -33.18 -7.33
C ALA A 14 9.32 -31.70 -7.07
N ALA A 15 8.04 -31.34 -6.93
CA ALA A 15 7.61 -29.96 -6.66
C ALA A 15 7.79 -29.53 -5.20
N CYS A 16 8.04 -30.47 -4.27
CA CYS A 16 8.47 -30.14 -2.91
C CYS A 16 9.92 -29.65 -2.93
N SER A 17 10.09 -28.39 -3.29
CA SER A 17 11.34 -27.66 -3.07
C SER A 17 11.40 -27.22 -1.61
N ASN A 18 12.54 -27.45 -0.95
CA ASN A 18 12.81 -26.77 0.31
C ASN A 18 12.87 -25.27 0.00
N VAL A 19 11.89 -24.52 0.50
CA VAL A 19 11.90 -23.06 0.38
C VAL A 19 13.01 -22.55 1.30
N GLU A 20 14.16 -22.21 0.72
CA GLU A 20 15.20 -21.51 1.45
C GLU A 20 14.65 -20.16 1.89
N LYS A 21 14.60 -19.94 3.21
CA LYS A 21 14.16 -18.67 3.77
C LYS A 21 15.17 -17.59 3.38
N ALA A 22 14.65 -16.41 3.04
CA ALA A 22 15.46 -15.23 2.82
C ALA A 22 16.40 -14.99 4.02
N PRO A 23 17.69 -14.74 3.74
CA PRO A 23 18.67 -14.45 4.77
C PRO A 23 18.29 -13.17 5.50
N LYS A 24 18.81 -13.01 6.72
CA LYS A 24 18.64 -11.76 7.46
C LYS A 24 19.38 -10.62 6.72
N PRO A 25 18.70 -9.50 6.38
CA PRO A 25 19.35 -8.33 5.78
C PRO A 25 20.45 -7.77 6.67
N GLU A 26 21.45 -7.13 6.08
CA GLU A 26 22.50 -6.42 6.82
C GLU A 26 21.90 -5.28 7.65
N GLN A 27 21.06 -4.46 6.99
CA GLN A 27 20.22 -3.45 7.63
C GLN A 27 18.79 -4.00 7.79
N LEU A 28 18.53 -4.66 8.94
CA LEU A 28 17.18 -5.13 9.28
C LEU A 28 16.33 -3.97 9.82
N LEU A 29 15.30 -3.60 9.08
CA LEU A 29 14.23 -2.70 9.53
C LEU A 29 13.34 -3.43 10.52
N SER A 30 12.84 -2.76 11.54
CA SER A 30 11.84 -3.30 12.45
C SER A 30 10.50 -3.54 11.73
N LYS A 31 9.63 -4.32 12.37
CA LYS A 31 8.28 -4.58 11.84
C LYS A 31 7.46 -3.29 11.77
N GLU A 32 7.63 -2.44 12.77
CA GLU A 32 6.98 -1.13 12.86
C GLU A 32 7.47 -0.20 11.74
N GLU A 33 8.77 -0.13 11.48
CA GLU A 33 9.32 0.64 10.35
C GLU A 33 8.79 0.13 9.00
N MET A 34 8.76 -1.19 8.80
CA MET A 34 8.18 -1.78 7.59
C MET A 34 6.69 -1.46 7.44
N ALA A 35 5.91 -1.50 8.53
CA ALA A 35 4.51 -1.15 8.49
C ALA A 35 4.29 0.32 8.08
N ILE A 36 5.11 1.24 8.60
CA ILE A 36 5.03 2.66 8.25
C ILE A 36 5.41 2.89 6.77
N ILE A 37 6.51 2.28 6.31
CA ILE A 37 6.97 2.38 4.91
C ILE A 37 5.91 1.85 3.94
N LEU A 38 5.35 0.66 4.22
CA LEU A 38 4.34 0.05 3.36
C LEU A 38 3.00 0.78 3.41
N SER A 39 2.62 1.36 4.55
CA SER A 39 1.42 2.20 4.65
C SER A 39 1.51 3.41 3.71
N ASP A 40 2.65 4.10 3.69
CA ASP A 40 2.88 5.22 2.78
C ASP A 40 2.87 4.77 1.30
N LEU A 41 3.49 3.63 1.01
CA LEU A 41 3.47 3.06 -0.34
C LEU A 41 2.03 2.80 -0.80
N TYR A 42 1.19 2.20 0.05
CA TYR A 42 -0.22 1.97 -0.26
C TYR A 42 -1.02 3.27 -0.41
N ILE A 43 -0.71 4.31 0.36
CA ILE A 43 -1.34 5.64 0.17
C ILE A 43 -0.97 6.20 -1.21
N ILE A 44 0.30 6.09 -1.63
CA ILE A 44 0.75 6.53 -2.95
C ILE A 44 0.06 5.72 -4.05
N GLU A 45 -0.06 4.41 -3.91
CA GLU A 45 -0.82 3.56 -4.84
C GLU A 45 -2.31 3.95 -4.91
N GLY A 46 -2.91 4.29 -3.77
CA GLY A 46 -4.26 4.85 -3.68
C GLY A 46 -4.38 6.18 -4.43
N ALA A 47 -3.39 7.07 -4.32
CA ALA A 47 -3.35 8.32 -5.06
C ALA A 47 -3.23 8.08 -6.58
N ILE A 48 -2.35 7.18 -7.00
CA ILE A 48 -2.17 6.81 -8.42
C ILE A 48 -3.45 6.19 -9.00
N SER A 49 -4.09 5.30 -8.26
CA SER A 49 -5.30 4.60 -8.71
C SER A 49 -6.53 5.52 -8.73
N SER A 50 -6.62 6.49 -7.81
CA SER A 50 -7.73 7.45 -7.78
C SER A 50 -7.66 8.50 -8.87
N ASN A 51 -6.47 9.03 -9.19
CA ASN A 51 -6.28 9.95 -10.31
C ASN A 51 -4.85 9.91 -10.86
N ARG A 52 -4.63 8.98 -11.79
CA ARG A 52 -3.32 8.76 -12.42
C ARG A 52 -2.76 10.01 -13.11
N SER A 53 -3.59 10.76 -13.85
CA SER A 53 -3.13 11.92 -14.60
C SER A 53 -2.58 13.00 -13.66
N SER A 54 -3.36 13.35 -12.62
CA SER A 54 -2.91 14.33 -11.63
C SER A 54 -1.70 13.86 -10.82
N TYR A 55 -1.56 12.55 -10.58
CA TYR A 55 -0.33 12.03 -9.97
C TYR A 55 0.89 12.20 -10.90
N ILE A 56 0.77 11.84 -12.19
CA ILE A 56 1.87 11.99 -13.16
C ILE A 56 2.32 13.45 -13.28
N GLU A 57 1.38 14.39 -13.24
CA GLU A 57 1.67 15.83 -13.25
C GLU A 57 2.54 16.31 -12.08
N THR A 58 2.57 15.58 -10.96
CA THR A 58 3.46 15.90 -9.83
C THR A 58 4.93 15.66 -10.14
N GLY A 59 5.25 14.80 -11.13
CA GLY A 59 6.62 14.38 -11.44
C GLY A 59 7.29 13.53 -10.35
N VAL A 60 6.58 13.16 -9.29
CA VAL A 60 7.13 12.36 -8.19
C VAL A 60 7.21 10.90 -8.60
N GLN A 61 8.37 10.29 -8.39
CA GLN A 61 8.56 8.85 -8.54
C GLN A 61 8.30 8.15 -7.19
N PRO A 62 7.35 7.20 -7.09
CA PRO A 62 6.99 6.56 -5.83
C PRO A 62 8.16 5.94 -5.08
N SER A 63 8.98 5.14 -5.77
CA SER A 63 10.10 4.43 -5.19
C SER A 63 11.13 5.39 -4.61
N SER A 64 11.53 6.39 -5.38
CA SER A 64 12.53 7.37 -4.98
C SER A 64 12.05 8.20 -3.80
N TYR A 65 10.78 8.62 -3.82
CA TYR A 65 10.18 9.31 -2.67
C TYR A 65 10.22 8.47 -1.39
N ILE A 66 9.91 7.18 -1.46
CA ILE A 66 9.96 6.29 -0.28
C ILE A 66 11.41 6.13 0.21
N TYR A 67 12.35 5.90 -0.70
CA TYR A 67 13.77 5.75 -0.38
C TYR A 67 14.33 6.99 0.31
N ASP A 68 14.08 8.17 -0.27
CA ASP A 68 14.52 9.45 0.29
C ASP A 68 13.85 9.75 1.64
N LYS A 69 12.56 9.44 1.80
CA LYS A 69 11.80 9.73 3.03
C LYS A 69 12.30 8.92 4.23
N TYR A 70 12.70 7.67 3.99
CA TYR A 70 13.08 6.72 5.05
C TYR A 70 14.58 6.48 5.16
N ASP A 71 15.40 7.17 4.35
CA ASP A 71 16.85 6.99 4.29
C ASP A 71 17.26 5.52 4.06
N ILE A 72 16.57 4.89 3.11
CA ILE A 72 16.82 3.49 2.69
C ILE A 72 17.03 3.45 1.18
N ASP A 73 17.72 2.42 0.70
CA ASP A 73 17.84 2.16 -0.74
C ASP A 73 16.94 1.00 -1.20
N SER A 74 16.96 0.75 -2.51
CA SER A 74 16.19 -0.34 -3.12
C SER A 74 16.59 -1.74 -2.65
N VAL A 75 17.86 -1.93 -2.26
CA VAL A 75 18.39 -3.22 -1.79
C VAL A 75 17.86 -3.47 -0.38
N VAL A 76 18.03 -2.50 0.53
CA VAL A 76 17.50 -2.55 1.90
C VAL A 76 16.01 -2.84 1.88
N PHE A 77 15.23 -2.09 1.08
CA PHE A 77 13.78 -2.32 0.98
C PHE A 77 13.45 -3.75 0.52
N LYS A 78 14.09 -4.21 -0.57
CA LYS A 78 13.82 -5.52 -1.16
C LYS A 78 14.21 -6.67 -0.22
N GLU A 79 15.36 -6.58 0.43
CA GLU A 79 15.83 -7.60 1.36
C GLU A 79 14.93 -7.70 2.58
N ASN A 80 14.50 -6.57 3.15
CA ASN A 80 13.56 -6.56 4.27
C ASN A 80 12.18 -7.10 3.85
N LEU A 81 11.67 -6.71 2.68
CA LEU A 81 10.41 -7.23 2.16
C LEU A 81 10.47 -8.75 1.99
N ASN A 82 11.54 -9.29 1.39
CA ASN A 82 11.75 -10.73 1.24
C ASN A 82 11.88 -11.43 2.61
N TYR A 83 12.66 -10.84 3.53
CA TYR A 83 12.84 -11.35 4.88
C TYR A 83 11.49 -11.52 5.61
N TYR A 84 10.62 -10.53 5.54
CA TYR A 84 9.32 -10.61 6.20
C TYR A 84 8.32 -11.50 5.46
N ASN A 85 8.31 -11.52 4.12
CA ASN A 85 7.42 -12.38 3.34
C ASN A 85 7.58 -13.88 3.65
N ASP A 86 8.81 -14.32 3.96
CA ASP A 86 9.09 -15.72 4.33
C ASP A 86 8.78 -16.05 5.81
N ARG A 87 8.34 -15.05 6.59
CA ARG A 87 8.04 -15.13 8.02
C ARG A 87 6.59 -14.72 8.25
N VAL A 88 5.68 -15.67 8.02
CA VAL A 88 4.23 -15.44 8.01
C VAL A 88 3.72 -14.68 9.24
N GLU A 89 4.12 -15.07 10.46
CA GLU A 89 3.66 -14.39 11.68
C GLU A 89 4.11 -12.92 11.75
N ASP A 90 5.36 -12.64 11.36
CA ASP A 90 5.87 -11.27 11.33
C ASP A 90 5.21 -10.44 10.22
N TYR A 91 4.98 -11.05 9.06
CA TYR A 91 4.28 -10.38 7.95
C TYR A 91 2.82 -10.06 8.30
N LEU A 92 2.12 -10.98 8.96
CA LEU A 92 0.76 -10.75 9.44
C LEU A 92 0.71 -9.58 10.43
N PHE A 93 1.65 -9.52 11.37
CA PHE A 93 1.76 -8.38 12.29
C PHE A 93 1.95 -7.05 11.54
N ILE A 94 2.81 -7.03 10.51
CA ILE A 94 3.02 -5.83 9.68
C ILE A 94 1.72 -5.44 8.97
N MET A 95 1.01 -6.39 8.37
CA MET A 95 -0.25 -6.13 7.66
C MET A 95 -1.37 -5.65 8.60
N ASP A 96 -1.51 -6.24 9.78
CA ASP A 96 -2.47 -5.80 10.80
C ASP A 96 -2.18 -4.35 11.23
N LYS A 97 -0.90 -4.03 11.44
CA LYS A 97 -0.48 -2.69 11.80
C LYS A 97 -0.78 -1.66 10.71
N ILE A 98 -0.53 -2.00 9.45
CA ILE A 98 -0.89 -1.17 8.29
C ILE A 98 -2.41 -0.93 8.26
N GLN A 99 -3.22 -1.97 8.46
CA GLN A 99 -4.67 -1.85 8.47
C GLN A 99 -5.15 -0.90 9.57
N ASP A 100 -4.61 -1.02 10.77
CA ASP A 100 -4.94 -0.14 11.89
C ASP A 100 -4.55 1.32 11.64
N ASP A 101 -3.35 1.56 11.12
CA ASP A 101 -2.85 2.90 10.84
C ASP A 101 -3.66 3.58 9.73
N LEU A 102 -3.98 2.86 8.65
CA LEU A 102 -4.82 3.37 7.56
C LEU A 102 -6.26 3.64 8.02
N LYS A 103 -6.82 2.79 8.88
CA LYS A 103 -8.15 3.00 9.45
C LYS A 103 -8.19 4.25 10.33
N SER A 104 -7.19 4.42 11.20
CA SER A 104 -7.06 5.60 12.04
C SER A 104 -6.92 6.88 11.21
N LEU A 105 -6.11 6.83 10.14
CA LEU A 105 -5.98 7.92 9.20
C LEU A 105 -7.32 8.25 8.52
N GLN A 106 -8.04 7.24 8.02
CA GLN A 106 -9.35 7.42 7.40
C GLN A 106 -10.36 8.09 8.34
N ASP A 107 -10.45 7.61 9.59
CA ASP A 107 -11.33 8.18 10.61
C ASP A 107 -10.97 9.64 10.90
N SER A 108 -9.67 9.95 11.02
CA SER A 108 -9.20 11.31 11.25
C SER A 108 -9.55 12.27 10.11
N VAL A 109 -9.46 11.79 8.86
CA VAL A 109 -9.81 12.55 7.65
C VAL A 109 -11.32 12.79 7.59
N LYS A 110 -12.13 11.77 7.91
CA LYS A 110 -13.59 11.89 7.95
C LYS A 110 -14.04 12.92 8.98
N VAL A 111 -13.51 12.87 10.20
CA VAL A 111 -13.81 13.84 11.27
C VAL A 111 -13.39 15.26 10.87
N ARG A 112 -12.26 15.41 10.17
CA ARG A 112 -11.84 16.70 9.61
C ARG A 112 -12.83 17.20 8.55
N GLN A 113 -13.26 16.34 7.64
CA GLN A 113 -14.20 16.69 6.58
C GLN A 113 -15.55 17.15 7.14
N GLU A 114 -16.10 16.43 8.13
CA GLU A 114 -17.35 16.80 8.79
C GLU A 114 -17.29 18.17 9.47
N ARG A 115 -16.14 18.54 10.05
CA ARG A 115 -15.92 19.87 10.63
C ARG A 115 -15.93 20.96 9.57
N ILE A 116 -15.21 20.74 8.46
CA ILE A 116 -15.16 21.66 7.32
C ILE A 116 -16.56 21.86 6.71
N ASP A 117 -17.34 20.79 6.58
CA ASP A 117 -18.68 20.87 6.00
C ASP A 117 -19.66 21.61 6.91
N LYS A 118 -19.56 21.44 8.24
CA LYS A 118 -20.35 22.23 9.20
C LYS A 118 -20.00 23.72 9.14
N GLU A 119 -18.71 24.06 9.06
CA GLU A 119 -18.24 25.44 8.97
C GLU A 119 -18.74 26.14 7.68
N LYS A 120 -18.73 25.45 6.54
CA LYS A 120 -19.27 25.94 5.27
C LYS A 120 -20.78 26.21 5.30
N VAL A 121 -21.53 25.50 6.16
CA VAL A 121 -22.98 25.70 6.31
C VAL A 121 -23.28 26.92 7.21
N THR A 122 -22.37 27.28 8.11
CA THR A 122 -22.56 28.38 9.07
C THR A 122 -22.10 29.76 8.57
N ASP A 123 -21.38 29.86 7.44
CA ASP A 123 -20.97 31.14 6.86
C ASP A 123 -21.97 31.63 5.77
N PRO A 124 -22.73 32.71 6.01
CA PRO A 124 -23.74 33.22 5.08
C PRO A 124 -23.17 33.80 3.78
N LYS A 125 -21.85 33.90 3.59
CA LYS A 125 -21.23 34.46 2.38
C LYS A 125 -21.02 33.49 1.22
N ASN A 126 -21.25 32.18 1.38
CA ASN A 126 -20.88 31.18 0.36
C ASN A 126 -22.06 30.45 -0.34
N THR A 127 -23.31 30.85 -0.08
CA THR A 127 -24.52 30.18 -0.62
C THR A 127 -24.79 30.44 -2.11
N SER A 128 -23.91 31.16 -2.84
CA SER A 128 -24.17 31.60 -4.22
C SER A 128 -23.44 30.80 -5.34
N LYS A 129 -22.65 29.76 -5.04
CA LYS A 129 -21.94 28.98 -6.09
C LYS A 129 -22.37 27.51 -6.24
N LYS A 130 -23.58 27.14 -5.84
CA LYS A 130 -24.15 25.79 -6.08
C LYS A 130 -25.33 25.82 -7.05
N THR A 131 -25.10 26.24 -8.29
CA THR A 131 -25.93 25.79 -9.42
C THR A 131 -25.09 25.69 -10.69
N GLN A 132 -24.35 24.59 -10.84
CA GLN A 132 -24.02 24.02 -12.14
C GLN A 132 -23.81 22.52 -11.96
N LYS A 133 -24.95 21.82 -11.86
CA LYS A 133 -25.07 20.40 -12.15
C LYS A 133 -24.79 20.25 -13.65
N PRO A 134 -23.87 19.39 -14.12
CA PRO A 134 -23.81 19.10 -15.55
C PRO A 134 -25.08 18.34 -15.89
N SER A 135 -25.98 19.03 -16.61
CA SER A 135 -27.14 18.37 -17.20
C SER A 135 -26.65 17.45 -18.30
N LYS A 136 -27.17 16.21 -18.25
CA LYS A 136 -27.22 15.32 -19.40
C LYS A 136 -27.65 16.13 -20.64
N LYS A 137 -26.92 16.01 -21.74
CA LYS A 137 -27.46 16.38 -23.05
C LYS A 137 -26.98 15.42 -24.14
N LYS A 138 -27.98 14.66 -24.60
CA LYS A 138 -28.15 13.88 -25.83
C LYS A 138 -27.19 12.74 -26.10
#